data_AF-A0A935ZA06-F1
#
_entry.id   AF-A0A935ZA06-F1
#
_cell.length_a   1.000
_cell.length_b   1.000
_cell.length_c   1.000
_cell.angle_alpha   90.00
_cell.angle_beta   90.00
_cell.angle_gamma   90.00
#
_symmetry.space_group_name_H-M   'P 1'
#
loop_
_entity.id
_entity.type
_entity.pdbx_description
1 polymer ?
#
loop_
_entity_poly.entity_id
_entity_poly.type
_entity_poly.pdbx_seq_one_letter_code
_entity_poly.pdbx_strand_id
1 'polypeptide(L)'
;MKTTPTKPKARPVRPKKNEIPTSLDTGGELPPAEAVDVTRLRERITSELVSRVDAEAEEARVTLTPADLGVPLALYLSEAFGVAVTLAKYWRSPNPARWPSLSAFSRRLPEATIAEILHLIDRVQSSRDAARALVVRADASVVERASFVYRELRAAARFDADLEDDDGVRAEKEHRLTLLERSHEADPRAHAMLADAIAAFALYARDYADAFAAIPGLEPATVDEAVRLADALRVRHVRHDASSKIAAQTRDAYISLLLRRVSTARKVFRYAYRAHPSIVREVTSGYERTRRRRARSAAAARAEA
;
A
#
# COMPACT_ATOMS: atom_id res chain seq x y z
N MET A 1 -4.77 76.93 -32.54
CA MET A 1 -5.63 76.00 -31.77
C MET A 1 -5.93 74.78 -32.65
N LYS A 2 -5.39 73.61 -32.30
CA LYS A 2 -5.75 72.30 -32.89
C LYS A 2 -5.82 71.30 -31.74
N THR A 3 -7.03 70.90 -31.38
CA THR A 3 -7.32 69.92 -30.33
C THR A 3 -7.50 68.54 -30.96
N THR A 4 -6.63 67.60 -30.62
CA THR A 4 -6.71 66.20 -31.03
C THR A 4 -7.73 65.46 -30.15
N PRO A 5 -8.64 64.62 -30.69
CA PRO A 5 -9.58 63.86 -29.87
C PRO A 5 -8.96 62.56 -29.35
N THR A 6 -9.05 62.35 -28.04
CA THR A 6 -8.58 61.16 -27.31
C THR A 6 -9.57 60.00 -27.49
N LYS A 7 -9.10 58.82 -27.94
CA LYS A 7 -9.91 57.58 -28.03
C LYS A 7 -10.37 57.10 -26.64
N PRO A 8 -11.60 56.55 -26.49
CA PRO A 8 -12.04 55.95 -25.25
C PRO A 8 -11.40 54.57 -25.02
N LYS A 9 -10.94 54.31 -23.78
CA LYS A 9 -10.43 53.02 -23.33
C LYS A 9 -11.56 51.97 -23.31
N ALA A 10 -11.36 50.85 -23.98
CA ALA A 10 -12.26 49.70 -23.94
C ALA A 10 -12.31 49.08 -22.53
N ARG A 11 -13.53 48.83 -22.04
CA ARG A 11 -13.79 48.06 -20.81
C ARG A 11 -13.41 46.58 -21.02
N PRO A 12 -12.85 45.89 -20.00
CA PRO A 12 -12.62 44.46 -20.07
C PRO A 12 -13.96 43.71 -20.08
N VAL A 13 -14.12 42.82 -21.07
CA VAL A 13 -15.25 41.90 -21.19
C VAL A 13 -15.17 40.90 -20.04
N ARG A 14 -16.24 40.83 -19.22
CA ARG A 14 -16.39 39.78 -18.20
C ARG A 14 -16.58 38.43 -18.90
N PRO A 15 -15.86 37.36 -18.49
CA PRO A 15 -16.15 36.02 -19.00
C PRO A 15 -17.56 35.59 -18.57
N LYS A 16 -18.32 35.05 -19.53
CA LYS A 16 -19.68 34.55 -19.34
C LYS A 16 -19.69 33.43 -18.29
N LYS A 17 -20.67 33.50 -17.39
CA LYS A 17 -21.00 32.45 -16.40
C LYS A 17 -21.45 31.17 -17.12
N ASN A 18 -20.96 30.04 -16.61
CA ASN A 18 -21.58 28.73 -16.52
C ASN A 18 -22.37 28.22 -17.74
N GLU A 19 -21.70 27.42 -18.55
CA GLU A 19 -22.33 26.23 -19.15
C GLU A 19 -21.54 25.02 -18.63
N ILE A 20 -22.11 24.34 -17.65
CA ILE A 20 -21.66 23.02 -17.22
C ILE A 20 -22.19 22.05 -18.27
N PRO A 21 -21.36 21.27 -18.98
CA PRO A 21 -21.87 20.22 -19.85
C PRO A 21 -22.50 19.13 -18.98
N THR A 22 -23.82 19.08 -18.97
CA THR A 22 -24.62 18.05 -18.31
C THR A 22 -24.62 16.78 -19.17
N SER A 23 -23.48 16.09 -19.24
CA SER A 23 -23.37 14.66 -19.59
C SER A 23 -21.89 14.28 -19.69
N LEU A 24 -21.22 14.12 -18.54
CA LEU A 24 -19.96 13.37 -18.52
C LEU A 24 -20.33 11.90 -18.38
N ASP A 25 -20.33 11.24 -19.54
CA ASP A 25 -20.31 9.81 -19.70
C ASP A 25 -19.30 9.17 -18.72
N THR A 26 -19.82 8.57 -17.66
CA THR A 26 -19.05 7.90 -16.61
C THR A 26 -18.61 6.48 -17.02
N GLY A 27 -18.93 6.04 -18.24
CA GLY A 27 -18.76 4.65 -18.69
C GLY A 27 -17.47 4.32 -19.44
N GLY A 28 -16.59 5.27 -19.73
CA GLY A 28 -15.39 4.96 -20.51
C GLY A 28 -14.37 4.11 -19.73
N GLU A 29 -14.17 2.89 -20.18
CA GLU A 29 -13.22 1.87 -19.74
C GLU A 29 -11.86 2.46 -19.30
N LEU A 30 -11.32 1.97 -18.17
CA LEU A 30 -9.94 2.25 -17.78
C LEU A 30 -9.03 1.73 -18.89
N PRO A 31 -7.98 2.47 -19.32
CA PRO A 31 -7.01 1.93 -20.24
C PRO A 31 -6.40 0.68 -19.60
N PRO A 32 -6.12 -0.38 -20.39
CA PRO A 32 -5.34 -1.49 -19.88
C PRO A 32 -4.06 -0.89 -19.30
N ALA A 33 -3.79 -1.22 -18.03
CA ALA A 33 -2.62 -0.71 -17.35
C ALA A 33 -1.40 -1.18 -18.14
N GLU A 34 -0.78 -0.29 -18.91
CA GLU A 34 0.58 -0.51 -19.39
C GLU A 34 1.38 -0.84 -18.13
N ALA A 35 1.90 -2.07 -18.05
CA ALA A 35 2.50 -2.57 -16.83
C ALA A 35 3.64 -1.64 -16.46
N VAL A 36 3.48 -0.90 -15.36
CA VAL A 36 4.52 -0.01 -14.86
C VAL A 36 5.75 -0.86 -14.59
N ASP A 37 6.83 -0.60 -15.32
CA ASP A 37 8.10 -1.31 -15.14
C ASP A 37 8.74 -0.90 -13.81
N VAL A 38 8.59 -1.77 -12.82
CA VAL A 38 9.09 -1.59 -11.46
C VAL A 38 10.62 -1.54 -11.46
N THR A 39 11.28 -2.30 -12.34
CA THR A 39 12.74 -2.29 -12.48
C THR A 39 13.20 -0.90 -12.87
N ARG A 40 12.55 -0.32 -13.88
CA ARG A 40 12.82 1.06 -14.32
C ARG A 40 12.53 2.11 -13.25
N LEU A 41 11.53 1.88 -12.39
CA LEU A 41 11.31 2.77 -11.24
C LEU A 41 12.43 2.69 -10.20
N ARG A 42 12.97 1.49 -9.98
CA ARG A 42 14.08 1.26 -9.04
C ARG A 42 15.40 1.85 -9.56
N GLU A 43 15.63 1.88 -10.86
CA GLU A 43 16.78 2.57 -11.47
C GLU A 43 16.86 4.07 -11.14
N ARG A 44 15.73 4.67 -10.72
CA ARG A 44 15.65 6.08 -10.31
C ARG A 44 16.15 6.33 -8.89
N ILE A 45 16.48 5.27 -8.14
CA ILE A 45 17.08 5.35 -6.80
C ILE A 45 18.56 5.68 -6.99
N THR A 46 18.89 6.97 -6.93
CA THR A 46 20.27 7.45 -7.03
C THR A 46 20.96 7.46 -5.65
N SER A 47 22.29 7.45 -5.62
CA SER A 47 23.06 7.58 -4.38
C SER A 47 22.71 8.85 -3.61
N GLU A 48 22.50 9.97 -4.30
CA GLU A 48 22.06 11.24 -3.69
C GLU A 48 20.70 11.10 -3.01
N LEU A 49 19.74 10.42 -3.65
CA LEU A 49 18.42 10.16 -3.06
C LEU A 49 18.56 9.31 -1.80
N VAL A 50 19.35 8.23 -1.87
CA VAL A 50 19.60 7.34 -0.73
C VAL A 50 20.18 8.12 0.44
N SER A 51 21.27 8.87 0.23
CA SER A 51 21.90 9.65 1.29
C SER A 51 20.95 10.68 1.91
N ARG A 52 20.13 11.35 1.10
CA ARG A 52 19.13 12.31 1.59
C ARG A 52 18.05 11.64 2.43
N VAL A 53 17.50 10.52 1.96
CA VAL A 53 16.42 9.81 2.66
C VAL A 53 16.93 9.19 3.96
N ASP A 54 18.13 8.62 3.95
CA ASP A 54 18.76 8.06 5.15
C ASP A 54 19.04 9.15 6.19
N ALA A 55 19.59 10.30 5.78
CA ALA A 55 19.78 11.44 6.68
C ALA A 55 18.46 11.96 7.27
N GLU A 56 17.40 12.07 6.47
CA GLU A 56 16.07 12.49 6.97
C GLU A 56 15.49 11.48 7.97
N ALA A 57 15.73 10.17 7.76
CA ALA A 57 15.31 9.15 8.69
C ALA A 57 16.09 9.22 10.02
N GLU A 58 17.40 9.46 9.97
CA GLU A 58 18.23 9.64 11.17
C GLU A 58 17.83 10.88 11.98
N GLU A 59 17.42 11.95 11.31
CA GLU A 59 16.93 13.19 11.95
C GLU A 59 15.49 13.08 12.49
N ALA A 60 14.78 11.98 12.20
CA ALA A 60 13.38 11.82 12.56
C ALA A 60 13.19 11.77 14.08
N ARG A 61 12.68 12.87 14.64
CA ARG A 61 12.38 13.01 16.08
C ARG A 61 11.18 12.19 16.55
N VAL A 62 10.31 11.80 15.63
CA VAL A 62 9.13 10.98 15.90
C VAL A 62 9.31 9.67 15.16
N THR A 63 9.37 8.59 15.92
CA THR A 63 9.40 7.22 15.41
C THR A 63 8.05 6.55 15.65
N LEU A 64 7.70 5.64 14.76
CA LEU A 64 6.47 4.86 14.79
C LEU A 64 6.87 3.40 14.73
N THR A 65 6.38 2.65 15.71
CA THR A 65 6.54 1.22 15.72
C THR A 65 5.55 0.58 14.74
N PRO A 66 5.77 -0.69 14.32
CA PRO A 66 4.78 -1.42 13.55
C PRO A 66 3.39 -1.47 14.17
N ALA A 67 3.28 -1.41 15.50
CA ALA A 67 2.00 -1.43 16.20
C ALA A 67 1.20 -0.13 16.00
N ASP A 68 1.89 1.00 15.80
CA ASP A 68 1.27 2.32 15.65
C ASP A 68 0.62 2.53 14.28
N LEU A 69 0.90 1.65 13.29
CA LEU A 69 0.36 1.77 11.93
C LEU A 69 -1.15 1.48 11.85
N GLY A 70 -1.73 0.79 12.83
CA GLY A 70 -3.13 0.35 12.81
C GLY A 70 -3.45 -0.69 11.72
N VAL A 71 -2.44 -1.14 10.98
CA VAL A 71 -2.50 -2.18 9.94
C VAL A 71 -1.22 -3.03 10.05
N PRO A 72 -1.23 -4.33 9.69
CA PRO A 72 0.00 -5.12 9.75
C PRO A 72 1.08 -4.59 8.81
N LEU A 73 2.34 -4.60 9.27
CA LEU A 73 3.47 -4.03 8.54
C LEU A 73 3.61 -4.58 7.11
N ALA A 74 3.48 -5.90 6.91
CA ALA A 74 3.57 -6.50 5.58
C ALA A 74 2.52 -5.93 4.61
N LEU A 75 1.28 -5.80 5.08
CA LEU A 75 0.19 -5.21 4.31
C LEU A 75 0.44 -3.72 4.05
N TYR A 76 0.95 -2.98 5.03
CA TYR A 76 1.33 -1.59 4.86
C TYR A 76 2.40 -1.39 3.78
N LEU A 77 3.47 -2.20 3.80
CA LEU A 77 4.53 -2.15 2.80
C LEU A 77 3.99 -2.45 1.39
N SER A 78 3.08 -3.41 1.30
CA SER A 78 2.40 -3.78 0.07
C SER A 78 1.50 -2.66 -0.47
N GLU A 79 0.73 -2.00 0.40
CA GLU A 79 -0.04 -0.80 0.04
C GLU A 79 0.85 0.39 -0.36
N ALA A 80 1.97 0.59 0.33
CA ALA A 80 2.94 1.64 0.00
C ALA A 80 3.56 1.40 -1.39
N PHE A 81 3.87 0.15 -1.71
CA PHE A 81 4.31 -0.25 -3.05
C PHE A 81 3.24 0.06 -4.10
N GLY A 82 1.98 -0.33 -3.84
CA GLY A 82 0.85 0.01 -4.70
C GLY A 82 0.73 1.51 -4.95
N VAL A 83 0.88 2.34 -3.90
CA VAL A 83 0.91 3.80 -4.03
C VAL A 83 2.03 4.26 -4.97
N ALA A 84 3.27 3.76 -4.82
CA ALA A 84 4.38 4.14 -5.70
C ALA A 84 4.10 3.80 -7.18
N VAL A 85 3.57 2.61 -7.44
CA VAL A 85 3.19 2.16 -8.79
C VAL A 85 2.08 3.04 -9.37
N THR A 86 1.03 3.32 -8.60
CA THR A 86 -0.07 4.20 -9.05
C THR A 86 0.41 5.63 -9.28
N LEU A 87 1.30 6.16 -8.44
CA LEU A 87 1.91 7.48 -8.68
C LEU A 87 2.67 7.51 -10.00
N ALA A 88 3.44 6.46 -10.32
CA ALA A 88 4.16 6.36 -11.59
C ALA A 88 3.20 6.30 -12.79
N LYS A 89 2.16 5.45 -12.71
CA LYS A 89 1.10 5.31 -13.72
C LYS A 89 0.45 6.65 -14.09
N TYR A 90 0.23 7.50 -13.08
CA TYR A 90 -0.48 8.78 -13.22
C TYR A 90 0.43 10.02 -13.23
N TRP A 91 1.76 9.83 -13.20
CA TRP A 91 2.70 10.95 -13.16
C TRP A 91 2.56 11.86 -14.37
N ARG A 92 2.54 11.24 -15.55
CA ARG A 92 2.10 11.84 -16.82
C ARG A 92 0.87 11.07 -17.25
N SER A 93 -0.29 11.67 -17.07
CA SER A 93 -1.55 11.01 -17.41
C SER A 93 -1.57 10.62 -18.90
N PRO A 94 -2.00 9.39 -19.25
CA PRO A 94 -2.14 8.97 -20.64
C PRO A 94 -3.24 9.76 -21.37
N ASN A 95 -4.19 10.36 -20.65
CA ASN A 95 -5.21 11.24 -21.21
C ASN A 95 -5.40 12.46 -20.31
N PRO A 96 -4.60 13.53 -20.50
CA PRO A 96 -4.63 14.72 -19.64
C PRO A 96 -5.94 15.51 -19.72
N ALA A 97 -6.71 15.36 -20.81
CA ALA A 97 -8.03 15.98 -20.95
C ALA A 97 -9.07 15.31 -20.04
N ARG A 98 -8.93 14.00 -19.78
CA ARG A 98 -9.84 13.22 -18.95
C ARG A 98 -9.35 13.07 -17.51
N TRP A 99 -8.05 12.93 -17.31
CA TRP A 99 -7.42 12.71 -16.00
C TRP A 99 -6.21 13.64 -15.85
N PRO A 100 -6.18 14.52 -14.84
CA PRO A 100 -5.04 15.44 -14.67
C PRO A 100 -3.74 14.66 -14.43
N SER A 101 -2.61 15.18 -14.90
CA SER A 101 -1.29 14.62 -14.60
C SER A 101 -0.83 15.03 -13.19
N LEU A 102 -0.28 14.08 -12.43
CA LEU A 102 0.26 14.39 -11.09
C LEU A 102 1.46 15.34 -11.14
N SER A 103 2.17 15.42 -12.28
CA SER A 103 3.25 16.38 -12.50
C SER A 103 2.84 17.85 -12.27
N ALA A 104 1.56 18.19 -12.42
CA ALA A 104 1.02 19.51 -12.10
C ALA A 104 1.11 19.85 -10.58
N PHE A 105 1.31 18.84 -9.74
CA PHE A 105 1.42 18.96 -8.28
C PHE A 105 2.85 18.78 -7.76
N SER A 106 3.85 18.83 -8.63
CA SER A 106 5.27 18.58 -8.32
C SER A 106 5.82 19.37 -7.12
N ARG A 107 5.30 20.59 -6.88
CA ARG A 107 5.66 21.40 -5.70
C ARG A 107 5.26 20.76 -4.36
N ARG A 108 4.19 19.97 -4.34
CA ARG A 108 3.65 19.29 -3.13
C ARG A 108 3.94 17.80 -3.11
N LEU A 109 4.18 17.20 -4.28
CA LEU A 109 4.53 15.80 -4.45
C LEU A 109 5.62 15.71 -5.53
N PRO A 110 6.91 15.82 -5.17
CA PRO A 110 8.00 15.68 -6.12
C PRO A 110 7.99 14.30 -6.80
N GLU A 111 8.46 14.22 -8.05
CA GLU A 111 8.54 12.94 -8.76
C GLU A 111 9.42 11.93 -8.03
N ALA A 112 10.48 12.43 -7.38
CA ALA A 112 11.39 11.65 -6.55
C ALA A 112 10.65 10.88 -5.44
N THR A 113 9.47 11.32 -4.99
CA THR A 113 8.69 10.62 -3.96
C THR A 113 8.35 9.18 -4.37
N ILE A 114 8.24 8.86 -5.66
CA ILE A 114 8.04 7.49 -6.14
C ILE A 114 9.25 6.61 -5.74
N ALA A 115 10.46 7.05 -6.08
CA ALA A 115 11.69 6.34 -5.76
C ALA A 115 11.97 6.35 -4.25
N GLU A 116 11.65 7.43 -3.54
CA GLU A 116 11.76 7.51 -2.08
C GLU A 116 10.87 6.46 -1.39
N ILE A 117 9.62 6.28 -1.83
CA ILE A 117 8.73 5.26 -1.26
C ILE A 117 9.30 3.85 -1.47
N LEU A 118 9.78 3.54 -2.68
CA LEU A 118 10.38 2.24 -2.98
C LEU A 118 11.63 1.98 -2.13
N HIS A 119 12.53 2.97 -2.04
CA HIS A 119 13.72 2.86 -1.22
C HIS A 119 13.38 2.67 0.27
N LEU A 120 12.40 3.42 0.79
CA LEU A 120 11.95 3.28 2.18
C LEU A 120 11.35 1.90 2.46
N ILE A 121 10.63 1.30 1.51
CA ILE A 121 10.15 -0.09 1.63
C ILE A 121 11.35 -1.03 1.78
N ASP A 122 12.37 -0.90 0.93
CA ASP A 122 13.57 -1.74 1.00
C ASP A 122 14.31 -1.55 2.33
N ARG A 123 14.41 -0.31 2.84
CA ARG A 123 15.06 -0.02 4.13
C ARG A 123 14.29 -0.60 5.31
N VAL A 124 12.96 -0.50 5.32
CA VAL A 124 12.12 -1.12 6.37
C VAL A 124 12.26 -2.64 6.33
N GLN A 125 12.23 -3.26 5.15
CA GLN A 125 12.43 -4.70 4.98
C GLN A 125 13.84 -5.12 5.45
N SER A 126 14.89 -4.46 4.95
CA SER A 126 16.28 -4.77 5.30
C SER A 126 16.56 -4.62 6.79
N SER A 127 16.05 -3.55 7.40
CA SER A 127 16.20 -3.29 8.84
C SER A 127 15.45 -4.32 9.67
N ARG A 128 14.25 -4.71 9.22
CA ARG A 128 13.47 -5.79 9.85
C ARG A 128 14.22 -7.11 9.77
N ASP A 129 14.77 -7.46 8.62
CA ASP A 129 15.49 -8.71 8.42
C ASP A 129 16.82 -8.75 9.17
N ALA A 130 17.53 -7.62 9.27
CA ALA A 130 18.69 -7.47 10.14
C ALA A 130 18.32 -7.68 11.62
N ALA A 131 17.23 -7.08 12.10
CA ALA A 131 16.74 -7.29 13.46
C ALA A 131 16.36 -8.76 13.73
N ARG A 132 15.92 -9.49 12.70
CA ARG A 132 15.54 -10.92 12.78
C ARG A 132 16.72 -11.87 12.71
N ALA A 133 17.77 -11.52 11.96
CA ALA A 133 19.00 -12.28 11.95
C ALA A 133 19.67 -12.37 13.33
N LEU A 134 19.33 -11.44 14.24
CA LEU A 134 19.78 -11.42 15.63
C LEU A 134 18.95 -12.34 16.56
N VAL A 135 17.89 -12.98 16.07
CA VAL A 135 16.96 -13.83 16.82
C VAL A 135 17.36 -15.30 16.69
N VAL A 136 17.23 -16.09 17.77
CA VAL A 136 17.56 -17.52 17.77
C VAL A 136 16.61 -18.28 16.82
N ARG A 137 17.17 -19.18 15.99
CA ARG A 137 16.40 -20.00 15.05
C ARG A 137 15.34 -20.84 15.78
N ALA A 138 14.09 -20.77 15.33
CA ALA A 138 13.00 -21.68 15.71
C ALA A 138 13.35 -23.15 15.41
N ASP A 139 12.74 -24.07 16.16
CA ASP A 139 12.90 -25.51 15.96
C ASP A 139 12.45 -25.91 14.55
N ALA A 140 13.17 -26.84 13.94
CA ALA A 140 12.90 -27.29 12.57
C ALA A 140 11.45 -27.75 12.36
N SER A 141 10.85 -28.40 13.36
CA SER A 141 9.45 -28.87 13.32
C SER A 141 8.43 -27.73 13.28
N VAL A 142 8.66 -26.63 14.01
CA VAL A 142 7.79 -25.44 13.98
C VAL A 142 7.85 -24.78 12.60
N VAL A 143 9.05 -24.73 12.02
CA VAL A 143 9.32 -24.11 10.72
C VAL A 143 8.70 -24.92 9.59
N GLU A 144 8.79 -26.24 9.66
CA GLU A 144 8.15 -27.15 8.71
C GLU A 144 6.63 -27.03 8.76
N ARG A 145 6.04 -27.06 9.97
CA ARG A 145 4.58 -26.90 10.13
C ARG A 145 4.10 -25.53 9.65
N ALA A 146 4.83 -24.47 9.97
CA ALA A 146 4.55 -23.14 9.47
C ALA A 146 4.63 -23.05 7.95
N SER A 147 5.63 -23.68 7.33
CA SER A 147 5.78 -23.72 5.87
C SER A 147 4.66 -24.50 5.18
N PHE A 148 4.14 -25.55 5.82
CA PHE A 148 2.94 -26.25 5.38
C PHE A 148 1.71 -25.32 5.42
N VAL A 149 1.41 -24.73 6.57
CA VAL A 149 0.25 -23.84 6.75
C VAL A 149 0.31 -22.62 5.82
N TYR A 150 1.50 -22.05 5.60
CA TYR A 150 1.69 -20.98 4.62
C TYR A 150 1.26 -21.39 3.20
N ARG A 151 1.66 -22.58 2.75
CA ARG A 151 1.32 -23.08 1.41
C ARG A 151 -0.17 -23.33 1.28
N GLU A 152 -0.81 -23.90 2.29
CA GLU A 152 -2.26 -24.12 2.33
C GLU A 152 -3.03 -22.79 2.23
N LEU A 153 -2.69 -21.80 3.06
CA LEU A 153 -3.34 -20.49 3.03
C LEU A 153 -3.11 -19.74 1.73
N ARG A 154 -1.91 -19.86 1.15
CA ARG A 154 -1.60 -19.26 -0.15
C ARG A 154 -2.39 -19.91 -1.29
N ALA A 155 -2.50 -21.24 -1.29
CA ALA A 155 -3.28 -21.97 -2.28
C ALA A 155 -4.78 -21.62 -2.15
N ALA A 156 -5.30 -21.58 -0.93
CA ALA A 156 -6.68 -21.15 -0.65
C ALA A 156 -6.95 -19.71 -1.11
N ALA A 157 -6.01 -18.79 -0.87
CA ALA A 157 -6.15 -17.40 -1.31
C ALA A 157 -6.17 -17.27 -2.85
N ARG A 158 -5.36 -18.06 -3.56
CA ARG A 158 -5.39 -18.13 -5.03
C ARG A 158 -6.72 -18.68 -5.54
N PHE A 159 -7.16 -19.79 -4.96
CA PHE A 159 -8.44 -20.39 -5.30
C PHE A 159 -9.61 -19.40 -5.10
N ASP A 160 -9.67 -18.72 -3.95
CA ASP A 160 -10.69 -17.70 -3.68
C ASP A 160 -10.61 -16.50 -4.64
N ALA A 161 -9.40 -16.06 -5.00
CA ALA A 161 -9.24 -14.97 -5.98
C ALA A 161 -9.63 -15.38 -7.41
N ASP A 162 -9.54 -16.68 -7.73
CA ASP A 162 -9.90 -17.25 -9.02
C ASP A 162 -11.39 -17.57 -9.18
N LEU A 163 -12.20 -17.51 -8.12
CA LEU A 163 -13.65 -17.65 -8.21
C LEU A 163 -14.29 -16.42 -8.89
N GLU A 164 -15.34 -16.64 -9.67
CA GLU A 164 -16.15 -15.57 -10.25
C GLU A 164 -17.04 -14.95 -9.16
N ASP A 165 -16.96 -13.62 -9.01
CA ASP A 165 -17.82 -12.84 -8.13
C ASP A 165 -18.53 -11.76 -8.98
N ASP A 166 -19.86 -11.73 -8.95
CA ASP A 166 -20.72 -10.78 -9.71
C ASP A 166 -20.53 -9.30 -9.30
N ASP A 167 -19.94 -9.04 -8.12
CA ASP A 167 -19.88 -7.71 -7.50
C ASP A 167 -18.59 -6.91 -7.80
N GLY A 168 -17.72 -7.39 -8.70
CA GLY A 168 -16.42 -6.74 -9.00
C GLY A 168 -15.39 -6.84 -7.86
N VAL A 169 -15.64 -7.70 -6.87
CA VAL A 169 -14.75 -8.00 -5.74
C VAL A 169 -13.51 -8.79 -6.19
N ARG A 170 -13.63 -9.57 -7.27
CA ARG A 170 -12.53 -10.35 -7.87
C ARG A 170 -11.29 -9.52 -8.14
N ALA A 171 -11.44 -8.38 -8.83
CA ALA A 171 -10.30 -7.51 -9.17
C ALA A 171 -9.60 -6.97 -7.92
N GLU A 172 -10.35 -6.72 -6.83
CA GLU A 172 -9.78 -6.30 -5.55
C GLU A 172 -9.05 -7.45 -4.83
N LYS A 173 -9.62 -8.67 -4.82
CA LYS A 173 -8.98 -9.88 -4.31
C LYS A 173 -7.68 -10.19 -5.06
N GLU A 174 -7.72 -10.23 -6.39
CA GLU A 174 -6.59 -10.50 -7.27
C GLU A 174 -5.50 -9.43 -7.10
N HIS A 175 -5.87 -8.16 -7.08
CA HIS A 175 -4.91 -7.08 -6.86
C HIS A 175 -4.24 -7.21 -5.49
N ARG A 176 -5.02 -7.48 -4.43
CA ARG A 176 -4.51 -7.63 -3.06
C ARG A 176 -3.64 -8.87 -2.92
N LEU A 177 -4.01 -9.98 -3.55
CA LEU A 177 -3.22 -11.21 -3.56
C LEU A 177 -1.90 -11.00 -4.32
N THR A 178 -1.95 -10.41 -5.51
CA THR A 178 -0.74 -10.06 -6.30
C THR A 178 0.22 -9.20 -5.49
N LEU A 179 -0.33 -8.19 -4.82
CA LEU A 179 0.41 -7.30 -3.93
C LEU A 179 1.03 -8.05 -2.74
N LEU A 180 0.31 -9.02 -2.16
CA LEU A 180 0.80 -9.85 -1.07
C LEU A 180 1.90 -10.81 -1.53
N GLU A 181 1.72 -11.47 -2.67
CA GLU A 181 2.71 -12.41 -3.23
C GLU A 181 4.01 -11.70 -3.61
N ARG A 182 3.94 -10.54 -4.28
CA ARG A 182 5.13 -9.72 -4.62
C ARG A 182 5.89 -9.27 -3.39
N SER A 183 5.18 -8.99 -2.29
CA SER A 183 5.84 -8.61 -1.02
C SER A 183 6.58 -9.76 -0.33
N HIS A 184 6.39 -11.00 -0.81
CA HIS A 184 6.94 -12.24 -0.25
C HIS A 184 7.62 -13.13 -1.32
N GLU A 185 7.98 -12.57 -2.48
CA GLU A 185 8.54 -13.30 -3.64
C GLU A 185 10.03 -13.68 -3.45
N ALA A 186 10.75 -12.99 -2.57
CA ALA A 186 12.15 -13.28 -2.27
C ALA A 186 12.30 -14.57 -1.42
N ASP A 187 13.24 -15.43 -1.84
CA ASP A 187 13.60 -16.70 -1.21
C ASP A 187 13.75 -16.58 0.33
N PRO A 188 12.91 -17.26 1.13
CA PRO A 188 12.78 -17.03 2.56
C PRO A 188 13.95 -17.62 3.35
N ARG A 189 14.93 -16.77 3.67
CA ARG A 189 15.99 -17.11 4.64
C ARG A 189 15.71 -16.44 6.00
N ALA A 190 15.12 -17.02 7.02
CA ALA A 190 14.28 -18.20 7.25
C ALA A 190 13.52 -17.87 8.57
N HIS A 191 12.28 -18.35 8.75
CA HIS A 191 11.44 -18.20 9.97
C HIS A 191 10.72 -16.86 10.13
N ALA A 192 11.42 -15.74 10.22
CA ALA A 192 10.75 -14.49 10.54
C ALA A 192 10.00 -13.89 9.32
N MET A 193 10.52 -14.07 8.11
CA MET A 193 9.76 -13.79 6.88
C MET A 193 8.56 -14.72 6.74
N LEU A 194 8.74 -16.01 7.09
CA LEU A 194 7.66 -16.99 7.14
C LEU A 194 6.57 -16.61 8.14
N ALA A 195 6.95 -16.12 9.33
CA ALA A 195 6.01 -15.63 10.34
C ALA A 195 5.12 -14.51 9.81
N ASP A 196 5.70 -13.59 9.05
CA ASP A 196 4.96 -12.46 8.51
C ASP A 196 4.15 -12.81 7.28
N ALA A 197 4.66 -13.68 6.41
CA ALA A 197 3.89 -14.21 5.30
C ALA A 197 2.65 -14.95 5.83
N ILE A 198 2.84 -15.87 6.79
CA ILE A 198 1.73 -16.59 7.43
C ILE A 198 0.75 -15.63 8.11
N ALA A 199 1.23 -14.65 8.88
CA ALA A 199 0.33 -13.69 9.51
C ALA A 199 -0.45 -12.83 8.50
N ALA A 200 0.17 -12.47 7.38
CA ALA A 200 -0.49 -11.68 6.35
C ALA A 200 -1.53 -12.50 5.57
N PHE A 201 -1.22 -13.77 5.25
CA PHE A 201 -2.19 -14.69 4.66
C PHE A 201 -3.29 -15.11 5.63
N ALA A 202 -2.99 -15.27 6.92
CA ALA A 202 -4.01 -15.50 7.95
C ALA A 202 -4.94 -14.29 8.09
N LEU A 203 -4.42 -13.07 7.99
CA LEU A 203 -5.25 -11.88 7.94
C LEU A 203 -6.11 -11.84 6.67
N TYR A 204 -5.55 -12.18 5.51
CA TYR A 204 -6.31 -12.29 4.26
C TYR A 204 -7.46 -13.29 4.42
N ALA A 205 -7.17 -14.49 4.93
CA ALA A 205 -8.16 -15.52 5.21
C ALA A 205 -9.26 -15.03 6.17
N ARG A 206 -8.89 -14.31 7.24
CA ARG A 206 -9.84 -13.66 8.15
C ARG A 206 -10.65 -12.56 7.47
N ASP A 207 -10.08 -11.87 6.48
CA ASP A 207 -10.78 -10.85 5.70
C ASP A 207 -11.85 -11.44 4.76
N TYR A 208 -11.69 -12.71 4.38
CA TYR A 208 -12.60 -13.46 3.53
C TYR A 208 -13.09 -14.76 4.20
N ALA A 209 -13.41 -14.69 5.50
CA ALA A 209 -13.70 -15.87 6.32
C ALA A 209 -14.82 -16.75 5.77
N ASP A 210 -15.90 -16.14 5.25
CA ASP A 210 -17.02 -16.89 4.66
C ASP A 210 -16.59 -17.66 3.40
N ALA A 211 -15.78 -17.02 2.54
CA ALA A 211 -15.25 -17.65 1.35
C ALA A 211 -14.25 -18.77 1.72
N PHE A 212 -13.38 -18.52 2.70
CA PHE A 212 -12.42 -19.52 3.19
C PHE A 212 -13.11 -20.71 3.86
N ALA A 213 -14.21 -20.51 4.57
CA ALA A 213 -15.02 -21.58 5.16
C ALA A 213 -15.71 -22.46 4.09
N ALA A 214 -15.91 -21.92 2.89
CA ALA A 214 -16.50 -22.64 1.77
C ALA A 214 -15.47 -23.46 0.96
N ILE A 215 -14.16 -23.31 1.21
CA ILE A 215 -13.11 -24.04 0.48
C ILE A 215 -13.03 -25.49 0.98
N PRO A 216 -13.31 -26.50 0.14
CA PRO A 216 -13.23 -27.89 0.55
C PRO A 216 -11.80 -28.28 0.97
N GLY A 217 -11.67 -28.93 2.13
CA GLY A 217 -10.38 -29.40 2.65
C GLY A 217 -9.57 -28.37 3.42
N LEU A 218 -10.02 -27.11 3.50
CA LEU A 218 -9.40 -26.11 4.37
C LEU A 218 -10.13 -26.05 5.72
N GLU A 219 -9.49 -26.59 6.75
CA GLU A 219 -10.03 -26.51 8.10
C GLU A 219 -10.05 -25.06 8.62
N PRO A 220 -11.16 -24.56 9.19
CA PRO A 220 -11.21 -23.23 9.80
C PRO A 220 -10.13 -23.01 10.86
N ALA A 221 -9.75 -24.08 11.57
CA ALA A 221 -8.68 -24.08 12.56
C ALA A 221 -7.30 -23.76 11.98
N THR A 222 -7.08 -23.93 10.67
CA THR A 222 -5.83 -23.60 9.97
C THR A 222 -5.50 -22.12 10.06
N VAL A 223 -6.51 -21.24 10.02
CA VAL A 223 -6.32 -19.78 10.13
C VAL A 223 -5.85 -19.39 11.54
N ASP A 224 -6.39 -20.03 12.58
CA ASP A 224 -5.97 -19.78 13.95
C ASP A 224 -4.61 -20.42 14.27
N GLU A 225 -4.34 -21.59 13.67
CA GLU A 225 -3.03 -22.21 13.71
C GLU A 225 -1.96 -21.32 13.08
N ALA A 226 -2.27 -20.70 11.93
CA ALA A 226 -1.38 -19.76 11.27
C ALA A 226 -0.99 -18.59 12.18
N VAL A 227 -1.93 -18.02 12.92
CA VAL A 227 -1.62 -16.95 13.89
C VAL A 227 -0.73 -17.46 15.01
N ARG A 228 -1.04 -18.63 15.59
CA ARG A 228 -0.20 -19.23 16.65
C ARG A 228 1.22 -19.53 16.16
N LEU A 229 1.37 -20.07 14.95
CA LEU A 229 2.67 -20.38 14.36
C LEU A 229 3.45 -19.10 14.02
N ALA A 230 2.78 -18.06 13.51
CA ALA A 230 3.40 -16.77 13.29
C ALA A 230 3.95 -16.19 14.60
N ASP A 231 3.19 -16.31 15.70
CA ASP A 231 3.65 -15.86 17.01
C ASP A 231 4.76 -16.76 17.58
N ALA A 232 4.68 -18.07 17.43
CA ALA A 232 5.75 -19.00 17.84
C ALA A 232 7.06 -18.74 17.08
N LEU A 233 6.98 -18.37 15.80
CA LEU A 233 8.13 -17.98 15.00
C LEU A 233 8.67 -16.59 15.39
N ARG A 234 7.86 -15.73 16.03
CA ARG A 234 8.27 -14.42 16.57
C ARG A 234 8.85 -14.52 17.98
N VAL A 235 8.30 -15.41 18.80
CA VAL A 235 8.68 -15.61 20.20
C VAL A 235 9.82 -16.61 20.25
N ARG A 236 11.07 -16.14 20.05
CA ARG A 236 12.28 -16.85 20.46
C ARG A 236 13.48 -15.92 20.59
N HIS A 237 13.60 -15.31 21.77
CA HIS A 237 14.71 -14.48 22.25
C HIS A 237 15.39 -13.57 21.21
N VAL A 238 14.87 -12.35 21.12
CA VAL A 238 15.69 -11.18 20.81
C VAL A 238 16.77 -11.13 21.87
N ARG A 239 18.05 -11.30 21.51
CA ARG A 239 19.11 -10.76 22.37
C ARG A 239 18.84 -9.25 22.43
N HIS A 240 18.36 -8.78 23.57
CA HIS A 240 18.21 -7.34 23.85
C HIS A 240 19.60 -6.71 24.04
N ASP A 241 20.47 -6.86 23.05
CA ASP A 241 21.73 -6.16 22.99
C ASP A 241 21.53 -4.79 22.31
N ALA A 242 22.54 -3.93 22.42
CA ALA A 242 22.50 -2.58 21.86
C ALA A 242 22.24 -2.60 20.33
N SER A 243 22.73 -3.62 19.63
CA SER A 243 22.58 -3.78 18.18
C SER A 243 21.13 -4.03 17.77
N SER A 244 20.39 -4.86 18.50
CA SER A 244 18.96 -5.08 18.25
C SER A 244 18.12 -3.82 18.47
N LYS A 245 18.46 -3.04 19.51
CA LYS A 245 17.78 -1.77 19.80
C LYS A 245 18.02 -0.73 18.69
N ILE A 246 19.26 -0.60 18.22
CA ILE A 246 19.61 0.30 17.12
C ILE A 246 18.85 -0.12 15.85
N ALA A 247 18.86 -1.41 15.51
CA ALA A 247 18.13 -1.91 14.34
C ALA A 247 16.62 -1.61 14.42
N ALA A 248 16.00 -1.78 15.59
CA ALA A 248 14.58 -1.44 15.80
C ALA A 248 14.32 0.07 15.68
N GLN A 249 15.16 0.92 16.27
CA GLN A 249 15.03 2.38 16.16
C GLN A 249 15.16 2.85 14.72
N THR A 250 16.14 2.32 13.99
CA THR A 250 16.33 2.58 12.56
C THR A 250 15.09 2.16 11.74
N ARG A 251 14.53 0.98 12.00
CA ARG A 251 13.27 0.53 11.36
C ARG A 251 12.14 1.53 11.60
N ASP A 252 11.94 1.93 12.85
CA ASP A 252 10.81 2.76 13.27
C ASP A 252 10.91 4.19 12.71
N ALA A 253 12.14 4.70 12.53
CA ALA A 253 12.40 5.93 11.78
C ALA A 253 11.99 5.80 10.31
N TYR A 254 12.39 4.72 9.63
CA TYR A 254 11.99 4.48 8.24
C TYR A 254 10.48 4.27 8.07
N ILE A 255 9.82 3.57 9.00
CA ILE A 255 8.36 3.41 9.01
C ILE A 255 7.67 4.78 9.08
N SER A 256 8.16 5.67 9.95
CA SER A 256 7.61 7.02 10.11
C SER A 256 7.75 7.85 8.86
N LEU A 257 8.93 7.81 8.25
CA LEU A 257 9.21 8.53 7.02
C LEU A 257 8.37 7.99 5.85
N LEU A 258 8.25 6.66 5.74
CA LEU A 258 7.38 6.00 4.76
C LEU A 258 5.92 6.43 4.94
N LEU A 259 5.40 6.43 6.18
CA LEU A 259 4.05 6.92 6.47
C LEU A 259 3.83 8.36 6.04
N ARG A 260 4.81 9.23 6.28
CA ARG A 260 4.73 10.63 5.85
C ARG A 260 4.67 10.76 4.33
N ARG A 261 5.50 10.01 3.59
CA ARG A 261 5.52 10.02 2.12
C ARG A 261 4.23 9.47 1.54
N VAL A 262 3.79 8.29 1.99
CA VAL A 262 2.53 7.67 1.55
C VAL A 262 1.32 8.56 1.88
N SER A 263 1.28 9.16 3.07
CA SER A 263 0.19 10.07 3.46
C SER A 263 0.13 11.31 2.59
N THR A 264 1.28 11.88 2.23
CA THR A 264 1.37 13.06 1.35
C THR A 264 0.91 12.69 -0.06
N ALA A 265 1.41 11.58 -0.61
CA ALA A 265 0.98 11.04 -1.90
C ALA A 265 -0.54 10.83 -1.95
N ARG A 266 -1.11 10.12 -0.96
CA ARG A 266 -2.56 9.88 -0.86
C ARG A 266 -3.38 11.17 -0.75
N LYS A 267 -2.88 12.21 -0.09
CA LYS A 267 -3.56 13.52 0.02
C LYS A 267 -3.59 14.23 -1.33
N VAL A 268 -2.45 14.34 -2.00
CA VAL A 268 -2.34 14.99 -3.31
C VAL A 268 -3.15 14.23 -4.36
N PHE A 269 -3.04 12.91 -4.38
CA PHE A 269 -3.77 12.06 -5.32
C PHE A 269 -5.29 12.19 -5.16
N ARG A 270 -5.81 12.16 -3.93
CA ARG A 270 -7.24 12.39 -3.66
C ARG A 270 -7.72 13.76 -4.15
N TYR A 271 -6.89 14.79 -4.00
CA TYR A 271 -7.22 16.12 -4.50
C TYR A 271 -7.25 16.16 -6.03
N ALA A 272 -6.21 15.61 -6.68
CA ALA A 272 -6.09 15.57 -8.14
C ALA A 272 -7.24 14.81 -8.81
N TYR A 273 -7.63 13.67 -8.24
CA TYR A 273 -8.66 12.78 -8.82
C TYR A 273 -9.98 12.82 -8.07
N ARG A 274 -10.31 13.93 -7.39
CA ARG A 274 -11.57 14.07 -6.63
C ARG A 274 -12.84 13.82 -7.45
N ALA A 275 -12.79 14.04 -8.77
CA ALA A 275 -13.89 13.77 -9.70
C ALA A 275 -13.94 12.31 -10.20
N HIS A 276 -12.95 11.48 -9.84
CA HIS A 276 -12.82 10.08 -10.29
C HIS A 276 -12.62 9.14 -9.10
N PRO A 277 -13.70 8.80 -8.36
CA PRO A 277 -13.60 7.97 -7.16
C PRO A 277 -13.01 6.57 -7.42
N SER A 278 -13.22 6.00 -8.60
CA SER A 278 -12.62 4.71 -9.00
C SER A 278 -11.10 4.77 -9.02
N ILE A 279 -10.51 5.83 -9.60
CA ILE A 279 -9.06 6.06 -9.63
C ILE A 279 -8.53 6.30 -8.21
N VAL A 280 -9.24 7.09 -7.42
CA VAL A 280 -8.87 7.34 -6.01
C VAL A 280 -8.76 6.03 -5.21
N ARG A 281 -9.57 5.01 -5.51
CA ARG A 281 -9.52 3.73 -4.79
C ARG A 281 -8.17 3.03 -4.92
N GLU A 282 -7.45 3.19 -6.04
CA GLU A 282 -6.14 2.57 -6.29
C GLU A 282 -5.08 2.96 -5.26
N VAL A 283 -5.15 4.18 -4.70
CA VAL A 283 -4.18 4.64 -3.66
C VAL A 283 -4.72 4.53 -2.24
N THR A 284 -6.00 4.21 -2.06
CA THR A 284 -6.60 4.06 -0.73
C THR A 284 -6.26 2.70 -0.13
N SER A 285 -6.10 2.65 1.19
CA SER A 285 -5.92 1.39 1.91
C SER A 285 -7.15 0.49 1.72
N GLY A 286 -6.97 -0.64 1.03
CA GLY A 286 -7.99 -1.67 0.91
C GLY A 286 -8.34 -2.25 2.29
N TYR A 287 -7.33 -2.41 3.14
CA TYR A 287 -7.52 -2.86 4.52
C TYR A 287 -8.50 -1.98 5.30
N GLU A 288 -8.26 -0.67 5.32
CA GLU A 288 -9.13 0.27 6.03
C GLU A 288 -10.55 0.33 5.43
N ARG A 289 -10.69 0.13 4.11
CA ARG A 289 -12.02 0.05 3.46
C ARG A 289 -12.78 -1.19 3.93
N THR A 290 -12.15 -2.37 3.92
CA THR A 290 -12.75 -3.62 4.39
C THR A 290 -13.07 -3.55 5.88
N ARG A 291 -12.14 -3.04 6.70
CA ARG A 291 -12.35 -2.83 8.14
C ARG A 291 -13.56 -1.93 8.42
N ARG A 292 -13.71 -0.82 7.70
CA ARG A 292 -14.87 0.08 7.86
C ARG A 292 -16.17 -0.53 7.33
N ARG A 293 -16.12 -1.32 6.26
CA ARG A 293 -17.30 -2.08 5.78
C ARG A 293 -17.78 -3.03 6.88
N ARG A 294 -16.87 -3.75 7.53
CA ARG A 294 -17.16 -4.67 8.64
C ARG A 294 -17.69 -3.96 9.88
N ALA A 295 -17.08 -2.84 10.26
CA ALA A 295 -17.58 -2.04 11.37
C ALA A 295 -19.03 -1.56 11.12
N ARG A 296 -19.35 -1.19 9.87
CA ARG A 296 -20.70 -0.81 9.47
C ARG A 296 -21.68 -1.99 9.45
N SER A 297 -21.28 -3.14 8.90
CA SER A 297 -22.15 -4.32 8.88
C SER A 297 -22.40 -4.88 10.28
N ALA A 298 -21.38 -4.89 11.14
CA ALA A 298 -21.52 -5.28 12.54
C ALA A 298 -22.39 -4.29 13.34
N ALA A 299 -22.30 -2.99 13.06
CA ALA A 299 -23.18 -1.99 13.66
C ALA A 299 -24.64 -2.13 13.18
N ALA A 300 -24.86 -2.43 11.89
CA ALA A 300 -26.18 -2.69 11.34
C ALA A 300 -26.82 -3.95 11.95
N ALA A 301 -26.08 -5.06 12.02
CA ALA A 301 -26.55 -6.31 12.64
C ALA A 301 -26.88 -6.15 14.14
N ARG A 302 -26.20 -5.25 14.86
CA ARG A 302 -26.51 -4.92 16.26
C ARG A 302 -27.69 -3.98 16.43
N ALA A 303 -28.08 -3.24 15.40
CA ALA A 303 -29.25 -2.36 15.44
C ALA A 303 -30.55 -3.09 15.07
N GLU A 304 -30.42 -4.24 14.39
CA GLU A 304 -31.54 -5.13 14.01
C GLU A 304 -31.83 -6.22 15.06
N ALA A 305 -30.94 -6.39 16.06
CA ALA A 305 -31.08 -7.32 17.18
C ALA A 305 -31.56 -6.61 18.45
#